data_AF-A0A937EZ57-F1
#
_entry.id   AF-A0A937EZ57-F1
#
_cell.length_a   1.000
_cell.length_b   1.000
_cell.length_c   1.000
_cell.angle_alpha   90.00
_cell.angle_beta   90.00
_cell.angle_gamma   90.00
#
_symmetry.space_group_name_H-M   'P 1'
#
loop_
_entity.id
_entity.type
_entity.pdbx_description
1 polymer ?
#
loop_
_entity_poly.entity_id
_entity_poly.type
_entity_poly.pdbx_seq_one_letter_code
_entity_poly.pdbx_strand_id
1 'polypeptide(L)'
;MGKPAFYRHEVRQGEDYSVNLDLKNPDGTAFNNSGYTGASNIETLDGTIAASFTVSFPDTDTVTLSLSKTVTAALSPRRYIHDLKLTDAGGLTTYWIEGDVIVSKGVS
;
A
#
# COMPACT_ATOMS: atom_id res chain seq x y z
N MET A 1 8.04 -10.50 -15.82
CA MET A 1 7.55 -9.55 -14.80
C MET A 1 8.78 -9.00 -14.08
N GLY A 2 8.94 -7.67 -14.01
CA GLY A 2 10.03 -7.06 -13.23
C GLY A 2 9.81 -7.28 -11.73
N LYS A 3 10.87 -7.16 -10.92
CA LYS A 3 10.75 -7.17 -9.45
C LYS A 3 9.76 -6.08 -9.01
N PRO A 4 8.88 -6.33 -8.01
CA PRO A 4 8.01 -5.30 -7.44
C PRO A 4 8.81 -4.05 -7.03
N ALA A 5 8.20 -2.87 -7.20
CA ALA A 5 8.82 -1.64 -6.73
C ALA A 5 8.88 -1.62 -5.20
N PHE A 6 9.87 -0.92 -4.63
CA PHE A 6 9.97 -0.76 -3.18
C PHE A 6 9.43 0.60 -2.76
N TYR A 7 8.48 0.64 -1.81
CA TYR A 7 7.98 1.89 -1.23
C TYR A 7 7.94 1.83 0.29
N ARG A 8 8.44 2.89 0.95
CA ARG A 8 8.38 3.05 2.40
C ARG A 8 7.31 4.06 2.78
N HIS A 9 6.40 3.64 3.65
CA HIS A 9 5.41 4.52 4.29
C HIS A 9 5.91 4.99 5.65
N GLU A 10 5.75 6.29 5.93
CA GLU A 10 5.91 6.85 7.28
C GLU A 10 4.54 7.23 7.81
N VAL A 11 4.09 6.51 8.83
CA VAL A 11 2.74 6.65 9.40
C VAL A 11 2.85 7.17 10.83
N ARG A 12 2.05 8.18 11.16
CA ARG A 12 1.91 8.70 12.52
C ARG A 12 0.64 8.15 13.14
N GLN A 13 0.74 7.62 14.36
CA GLN A 13 -0.45 7.17 15.08
C GLN A 13 -1.41 8.33 15.33
N GLY A 14 -2.71 8.08 15.14
CA GLY A 14 -3.77 9.04 15.46
C GLY A 14 -4.04 10.08 14.38
N GLU A 15 -3.39 9.98 13.23
CA GLU A 15 -3.61 10.83 12.06
C GLU A 15 -4.13 9.99 10.89
N ASP A 16 -4.94 10.58 10.02
CA ASP A 16 -5.24 9.98 8.73
C ASP A 16 -3.97 9.95 7.86
N TYR A 17 -3.77 8.85 7.13
CA TYR A 17 -2.65 8.67 6.21
C TYR A 17 -3.18 8.45 4.79
N SER A 18 -2.56 9.11 3.81
CA SER A 18 -2.87 8.90 2.40
C SER A 18 -1.65 9.16 1.54
N VAL A 19 -1.46 8.33 0.52
CA VAL A 19 -0.42 8.51 -0.50
C VAL A 19 -0.94 8.07 -1.86
N ASN A 20 -0.60 8.85 -2.89
CA ASN A 20 -0.81 8.49 -4.28
C ASN A 20 0.47 7.90 -4.85
N LEU A 21 0.34 6.79 -5.57
CA LEU A 21 1.44 6.08 -6.21
C LEU A 21 1.12 5.93 -7.69
N ASP A 22 2.04 6.38 -8.54
CA ASP A 22 1.95 6.18 -9.98
C ASP A 22 2.30 4.72 -10.31
N LEU A 23 1.44 4.06 -11.07
CA LEU A 23 1.66 2.72 -11.59
C LEU A 23 2.42 2.81 -12.91
N LYS A 24 3.58 2.17 -12.98
CA LYS A 24 4.43 2.16 -14.18
C LYS A 24 4.78 0.75 -14.59
N ASN A 25 4.83 0.52 -15.89
CA ASN A 25 5.39 -0.68 -16.50
C ASN A 25 6.92 -0.73 -16.28
N PRO A 26 7.56 -1.90 -16.46
CA PRO A 26 9.02 -2.03 -16.34
C PRO A 26 9.83 -1.12 -17.28
N ASP A 27 9.24 -0.68 -18.39
CA ASP A 27 9.84 0.26 -19.35
C ASP A 27 9.63 1.74 -18.96
N GLY A 28 8.97 2.01 -17.82
CA GLY A 28 8.69 3.34 -17.29
C GLY A 28 7.43 4.01 -17.84
N THR A 29 6.71 3.38 -18.77
CA THR A 29 5.43 3.90 -19.26
C THR A 29 4.32 3.76 -18.21
N ALA A 30 3.28 4.60 -18.29
CA ALA A 30 2.14 4.51 -17.39
C ALA A 30 1.42 3.16 -17.56
N PHE A 31 1.11 2.50 -16.44
CA PHE A 31 0.32 1.29 -16.43
C PHE A 31 -1.16 1.63 -16.33
N ASN A 32 -2.00 1.09 -17.23
CA ASN A 32 -3.44 1.29 -17.18
C ASN A 32 -4.11 0.27 -16.24
N ASN A 33 -4.63 0.75 -15.12
CA ASN A 33 -5.30 -0.02 -14.07
C ASN A 33 -6.82 -0.23 -14.32
N SER A 34 -7.34 0.14 -15.48
CA SER A 34 -8.77 -0.04 -15.80
C SER A 34 -9.18 -1.51 -15.67
N GLY A 35 -10.19 -1.78 -14.83
CA GLY A 35 -10.67 -3.14 -14.58
C GLY A 35 -9.84 -3.95 -13.58
N TYR A 36 -8.82 -3.36 -12.96
CA TYR A 36 -8.07 -3.98 -11.87
C TYR A 36 -8.72 -3.70 -10.52
N THR A 37 -8.52 -4.63 -9.58
CA THR A 37 -8.76 -4.42 -8.15
C THR A 37 -7.44 -4.43 -7.41
N GLY A 38 -7.39 -3.77 -6.25
CA GLY A 38 -6.18 -3.64 -5.45
C GLY A 38 -6.40 -4.11 -4.01
N ALA A 39 -5.39 -4.77 -3.45
CA ALA A 39 -5.35 -5.15 -2.05
C ALA A 39 -3.95 -4.88 -1.49
N SER A 40 -3.87 -4.45 -0.22
CA SER A 40 -2.61 -4.09 0.40
C SER A 40 -2.68 -4.31 1.91
N ASN A 41 -1.90 -5.28 2.39
CA ASN A 41 -1.85 -5.62 3.81
C ASN A 41 -0.62 -5.00 4.48
N ILE A 42 -0.78 -4.63 5.75
CA ILE A 42 0.30 -4.27 6.65
C ILE A 42 0.49 -5.45 7.60
N GLU A 43 1.66 -6.06 7.56
CA GLU A 43 1.98 -7.28 8.30
C GLU A 43 3.15 -7.04 9.24
N THR A 44 3.14 -7.74 10.37
CA THR A 44 4.33 -7.88 11.20
C THR A 44 5.39 -8.69 10.44
N LEU A 45 6.64 -8.62 10.88
CA LEU A 45 7.76 -9.28 10.18
C LEU A 45 7.64 -10.82 10.15
N ASP A 46 6.80 -11.40 11.00
CA ASP A 46 6.46 -12.82 11.04
C ASP A 46 5.19 -13.17 10.23
N GLY A 47 4.59 -12.21 9.52
CA GLY A 47 3.48 -12.43 8.59
C GLY A 47 2.07 -12.33 9.19
N THR A 48 1.93 -11.78 10.40
CA THR A 48 0.59 -11.53 10.97
C THR A 48 0.04 -10.21 10.43
N ILE A 49 -1.16 -10.23 9.84
CA ILE A 49 -1.85 -9.02 9.39
C ILE A 49 -2.20 -8.14 10.59
N ALA A 50 -1.63 -6.93 10.61
CA ALA A 50 -1.87 -5.92 11.63
C ALA A 50 -2.94 -4.90 11.20
N ALA A 51 -3.01 -4.60 9.90
CA ALA A 51 -4.02 -3.76 9.27
C ALA A 51 -4.03 -3.98 7.75
N SER A 52 -4.95 -3.35 7.04
CA SER A 52 -4.93 -3.26 5.57
C SER A 52 -5.12 -1.81 5.15
N PHE A 53 -4.43 -1.39 4.10
CA PHE A 53 -4.72 -0.11 3.47
C PHE A 53 -6.08 -0.19 2.76
N THR A 54 -6.81 0.92 2.80
CA THR A 54 -7.87 1.15 1.83
C THR A 54 -7.21 1.52 0.50
N VAL A 55 -7.53 0.76 -0.55
CA VAL A 55 -6.97 0.93 -1.89
C VAL A 55 -8.04 1.50 -2.81
N SER A 56 -7.72 2.59 -3.51
CA SER A 56 -8.60 3.19 -4.52
C SER A 56 -7.84 3.61 -5.76
N PHE A 57 -8.52 3.68 -6.90
CA PHE A 57 -7.94 4.09 -8.19
C PHE A 57 -8.56 5.42 -8.61
N PRO A 58 -7.99 6.56 -8.19
CA PRO A 58 -8.52 7.89 -8.53
C PRO A 58 -8.35 8.23 -10.02
N ASP A 59 -7.42 7.58 -10.70
CA ASP A 59 -7.16 7.70 -12.14
C ASP A 59 -6.68 6.35 -12.70
N THR A 60 -6.61 6.25 -14.03
CA THR A 60 -6.24 5.08 -14.82
C THR A 60 -4.80 4.62 -14.63
N ASP A 61 -3.91 5.45 -14.07
CA ASP A 61 -2.51 5.09 -13.82
C ASP A 61 -2.08 5.32 -12.36
N THR A 62 -3.01 5.68 -11.49
CA THR A 62 -2.73 6.07 -10.11
C THR A 62 -3.47 5.16 -9.14
N VAL A 63 -2.80 4.79 -8.05
CA VAL A 63 -3.43 4.14 -6.90
C VAL A 63 -3.23 4.99 -5.65
N THR A 64 -4.28 5.11 -4.83
CA THR A 64 -4.19 5.73 -3.50
C THR A 64 -4.22 4.63 -2.45
N LEU A 65 -3.24 4.65 -1.55
CA LEU A 65 -3.26 3.85 -0.33
C LEU A 65 -3.57 4.78 0.85
N SER A 66 -4.53 4.39 1.68
CA SER A 66 -4.95 5.21 2.83
C SER A 66 -5.24 4.38 4.08
N LEU A 67 -5.06 5.01 5.24
CA LEU A 67 -5.44 4.51 6.55
C LEU A 67 -6.18 5.62 7.28
N SER A 68 -7.31 5.31 7.92
CA SER A 68 -7.98 6.28 8.78
C SER A 68 -7.21 6.45 10.10
N LYS A 69 -7.43 7.59 10.77
CA LYS A 69 -6.84 7.87 12.08
C LYS A 69 -7.11 6.78 13.12
N THR A 70 -8.25 6.10 13.02
CA THR A 70 -8.61 4.99 13.91
C THR A 70 -7.71 3.79 13.67
N VAL A 71 -7.42 3.47 12.40
CA VAL A 71 -6.52 2.37 12.04
C VAL A 71 -5.09 2.72 12.42
N THR A 72 -4.61 3.94 12.13
CA THR A 72 -3.25 4.35 12.48
C THR A 72 -3.03 4.41 13.99
N ALA A 73 -4.04 4.80 14.79
CA ALA A 73 -3.97 4.76 16.25
C ALA A 73 -3.87 3.33 16.82
N ALA A 74 -4.47 2.34 16.14
CA ALA A 74 -4.44 0.94 16.57
C ALA A 74 -3.11 0.22 16.26
N LEU A 75 -2.37 0.68 15.25
CA LEU A 75 -1.03 0.15 14.94
C LEU A 75 -0.03 0.56 16.02
N SER A 76 0.76 -0.38 16.54
CA SER A 76 1.79 -0.03 17.54
C SER A 76 3.02 0.61 16.88
N PRO A 77 3.74 1.53 17.54
CA PRO A 77 4.98 2.10 16.99
C PRO A 77 6.05 1.02 16.78
N ARG A 78 6.33 0.70 15.52
CA ARG A 78 7.38 -0.25 15.07
C ARG A 78 7.48 -0.21 13.55
N ARG A 79 8.39 -1.03 13.02
CA ARG A 79 8.43 -1.38 11.59
C ARG A 79 7.50 -2.56 11.30
N TYR A 80 6.72 -2.42 10.24
CA TYR A 80 5.93 -3.45 9.59
C TYR A 80 6.40 -3.61 8.14
N ILE A 81 5.91 -4.63 7.47
CA ILE A 81 6.03 -4.80 6.01
C ILE A 81 4.66 -4.61 5.37
N HIS A 82 4.65 -4.25 4.10
CA HIS A 82 3.42 -4.22 3.30
C HIS A 82 3.65 -4.73 1.89
N ASP A 83 2.54 -5.00 1.23
CA ASP A 83 2.45 -5.24 -0.20
C ASP A 83 1.36 -4.38 -0.85
N LEU A 84 1.41 -4.23 -2.17
CA LEU A 84 0.29 -3.86 -3.02
C LEU A 84 0.16 -4.92 -4.10
N LYS A 85 -0.97 -5.63 -4.10
CA LYS A 85 -1.36 -6.58 -5.13
C LYS A 85 -2.41 -5.97 -6.04
N LEU A 86 -2.22 -6.14 -7.33
CA LEU A 86 -3.24 -5.84 -8.34
C LEU A 86 -3.76 -7.13 -8.95
N THR A 87 -5.07 -7.26 -9.05
CA THR A 87 -5.76 -8.41 -9.64
C THR A 87 -6.54 -7.95 -10.87
N ASP A 88 -6.26 -8.57 -12.03
CA ASP A 88 -6.98 -8.26 -13.28
C ASP A 88 -8.38 -8.90 -13.32
N ALA A 89 -9.17 -8.56 -14.35
CA ALA A 89 -10.51 -9.11 -14.54
C ALA A 89 -10.55 -10.63 -14.79
N GLY A 90 -9.41 -11.23 -15.16
CA GLY A 90 -9.24 -12.68 -15.30
C GLY A 90 -8.84 -13.39 -14.01
N GLY A 91 -8.61 -12.64 -12.92
CA GLY A 91 -8.21 -13.15 -11.61
C GLY A 91 -6.70 -13.30 -11.41
N LEU A 92 -5.87 -12.90 -12.37
CA LEU A 92 -4.42 -12.95 -12.21
C LEU A 92 -3.97 -11.86 -11.24
N THR A 93 -3.33 -12.27 -10.14
CA THR A 93 -2.83 -11.37 -9.10
C THR A 93 -1.32 -11.19 -9.21
N THR A 94 -0.86 -9.94 -9.20
CA THR A 94 0.56 -9.56 -9.29
C THR A 94 0.95 -8.66 -8.13
N TYR A 95 2.11 -8.93 -7.52
CA TYR A 95 2.74 -8.03 -6.55
C TYR A 95 3.34 -6.84 -7.30
N TRP A 96 2.83 -5.65 -7.02
CA TRP A 96 3.21 -4.40 -7.68
C TRP A 96 4.22 -3.61 -6.88
N ILE A 97 3.96 -3.49 -5.57
CA ILE A 97 4.81 -2.78 -4.61
C ILE A 97 4.97 -3.66 -3.38
N GLU A 98 6.15 -3.62 -2.77
CA GLU A 98 6.41 -4.16 -1.45
C GLU A 98 7.21 -3.13 -0.65
N GLY A 99 7.22 -3.22 0.67
CA GLY A 99 8.18 -2.43 1.44
C GLY A 99 7.88 -2.29 2.91
N ASP A 100 8.38 -1.21 3.50
CA ASP A 100 8.28 -0.93 4.93
C ASP A 100 7.09 -0.02 5.23
N VAL A 101 6.43 -0.25 6.36
CA VAL A 101 5.61 0.77 7.02
C VAL A 101 6.25 1.08 8.37
N ILE A 102 6.70 2.31 8.54
CA ILE A 102 7.30 2.79 9.79
C ILE A 102 6.24 3.58 10.56
N VAL A 103 5.76 3.01 11.66
CA VAL A 103 4.77 3.65 12.52
C VAL A 103 5.48 4.35 13.67
N SER A 104 5.23 5.66 13.79
CA SER A 104 5.76 6.50 14.87
C SER A 104 4.62 6.96 15.79
N LYS A 105 4.92 7.14 17.08
CA LYS A 105 3.99 7.77 18.01
C LYS A 105 3.85 9.24 17.62
N GLY A 106 2.62 9.73 17.40
CA GLY A 106 2.39 11.16 17.27
C GLY A 106 2.92 11.87 18.52
N VAL A 107 3.78 12.87 18.35
CA VAL A 107 4.21 13.72 19.47
C VAL A 107 3.11 14.77 19.65
N SER A 108 2.51 14.83 20.84
CA SER A 108 1.63 15.93 21.25
C SER A 108 2.37 16.89 22.16
#